data_AF-A0A2D6SNK7-F1
#
_entry.id   AF-A0A2D6SNK7-F1
#
_cell.length_a   1.000
_cell.length_b   1.000
_cell.length_c   1.000
_cell.angle_alpha   90.00
_cell.angle_beta   90.00
_cell.angle_gamma   90.00
#
_symmetry.space_group_name_H-M   'P 1'
#
loop_
_entity.id
_entity.type
_entity.pdbx_description
1 polymer ?
#
loop_
_entity_poly.entity_id
_entity_poly.type
_entity_poly.pdbx_seq_one_letter_code
_entity_poly.pdbx_strand_id
1 'polypeptide(L)'
;MFWKRDDRTEKKLNQMNLLLKKSFANVKRDTAHIFQWINYFYRKNLEQENTIKKLQLELSYVPKTREEIRRIIDDYYSFEGIMGRMRELDHKVDKLANLQHTVESLKLQQQSAQHIHREAPKEAYSGLSEIEKRLEKLEQKKLSIKEKIMKRLTRNSKEYVKSVMISYIKKYGKISALQLKEIVVDEQHFCSKSSFYRLLNEIEDLDDIGVIKQGKEKHYISKNYKRVRQE
;
A
#
# COMPACT_ATOMS: atom_id res chain seq x y z
N MET A 1 32.35 -3.41 -84.59
CA MET A 1 30.94 -3.84 -84.40
C MET A 1 30.79 -4.39 -82.99
N PHE A 2 30.50 -3.52 -82.02
CA PHE A 2 30.53 -3.86 -80.61
C PHE A 2 29.12 -3.78 -80.01
N TRP A 3 28.61 -4.94 -79.59
CA TRP A 3 27.59 -5.20 -78.55
C TRP A 3 26.60 -4.07 -78.25
N LYS A 4 25.45 -4.06 -78.92
CA LYS A 4 24.26 -3.38 -78.38
C LYS A 4 23.87 -4.12 -77.08
N ARG A 5 24.30 -3.61 -75.93
CA ARG A 5 23.82 -4.08 -74.62
C ARG A 5 22.30 -3.94 -74.61
N ASP A 6 21.64 -5.06 -74.36
CA ASP A 6 20.19 -5.18 -74.41
C ASP A 6 19.59 -4.46 -73.18
N ASP A 7 18.96 -3.30 -73.37
CA ASP A 7 18.37 -2.42 -72.31
C ASP A 7 17.46 -3.20 -71.32
N ARG A 8 16.90 -4.32 -71.76
CA ARG A 8 16.11 -5.24 -70.91
C ARG A 8 16.94 -5.87 -69.79
N THR A 9 18.20 -6.19 -70.04
CA THR A 9 19.10 -6.79 -69.05
C THR A 9 19.47 -5.80 -67.94
N GLU A 10 19.71 -4.53 -68.31
CA GLU A 10 20.03 -3.47 -67.37
C GLU A 10 18.83 -3.15 -66.46
N LYS A 11 17.61 -3.09 -67.01
CA LYS A 11 16.38 -2.92 -66.23
C LYS A 11 16.17 -4.06 -65.22
N LYS A 12 16.36 -5.31 -65.63
CA LYS A 12 16.28 -6.48 -64.73
C LYS A 12 17.33 -6.42 -63.63
N LEU A 13 18.57 -6.05 -63.97
CA LEU A 13 19.65 -5.91 -63.00
C LEU A 13 19.34 -4.82 -61.97
N ASN A 14 18.82 -3.68 -62.41
CA ASN A 14 18.41 -2.59 -61.53
C ASN A 14 17.24 -2.98 -60.62
N GLN A 15 16.25 -3.71 -61.14
CA GLN A 15 15.15 -4.23 -60.34
C GLN A 15 15.65 -5.22 -59.27
N MET A 16 16.55 -6.14 -59.65
CA MET A 16 17.17 -7.08 -58.71
C MET A 16 17.97 -6.35 -57.63
N ASN A 17 18.77 -5.35 -58.00
CA ASN A 17 19.51 -4.51 -57.06
C ASN A 17 18.57 -3.77 -56.09
N LEU A 18 17.42 -3.29 -56.56
CA LEU A 18 16.44 -2.62 -55.71
C LEU A 18 15.77 -3.59 -54.73
N LEU A 19 15.43 -4.81 -55.18
CA LEU A 19 14.90 -5.85 -54.32
C LEU A 19 15.92 -6.28 -53.27
N LEU A 20 17.19 -6.47 -53.64
CA LEU A 20 18.26 -6.79 -52.70
C LEU A 20 18.44 -5.68 -51.66
N LYS A 21 18.51 -4.41 -52.09
CA LYS A 21 18.57 -3.26 -51.17
C LYS A 21 17.40 -3.25 -50.19
N LYS A 22 16.18 -3.52 -50.67
CA LYS A 22 14.99 -3.60 -49.82
C LYS A 22 15.07 -4.76 -48.81
N SER A 23 15.50 -5.93 -49.25
CA SER A 23 15.68 -7.11 -48.38
C SER A 23 16.73 -6.85 -47.30
N PHE A 24 17.90 -6.30 -47.65
CA PHE A 24 18.92 -5.94 -46.66
C PHE A 24 18.45 -4.84 -45.70
N ALA A 25 17.68 -3.86 -46.17
CA ALA A 25 17.10 -2.84 -45.31
C ALA A 25 16.09 -3.43 -44.30
N ASN A 26 15.30 -4.42 -44.73
CA ASN A 26 14.39 -5.14 -43.84
C ASN A 26 15.16 -5.96 -42.80
N VAL A 27 16.14 -6.77 -43.22
CA VAL A 27 16.98 -7.56 -42.29
C VAL A 27 17.69 -6.63 -41.28
N LYS A 28 18.18 -5.48 -41.71
CA LYS A 28 18.78 -4.48 -40.82
C LYS A 28 17.78 -3.95 -39.79
N ARG A 29 16.54 -3.65 -40.21
CA ARG A 29 15.46 -3.20 -39.32
C ARG A 29 15.08 -4.28 -38.33
N ASP A 30 14.94 -5.53 -38.79
CA ASP A 30 14.56 -6.66 -37.96
C ASP A 30 15.64 -6.97 -36.92
N THR A 31 16.92 -6.94 -37.34
CA THR A 31 18.06 -7.05 -36.43
C THR A 31 18.03 -5.97 -35.36
N ALA A 32 17.75 -4.71 -35.73
CA ALA A 32 17.63 -3.62 -34.78
C ALA A 32 16.48 -3.83 -33.79
N HIS A 33 15.32 -4.32 -34.25
CA HIS A 33 14.21 -4.66 -33.38
C HIS A 33 14.56 -5.80 -32.42
N ILE A 34 15.23 -6.87 -32.90
CA ILE A 34 15.68 -7.96 -32.05
C ILE A 34 16.59 -7.42 -30.93
N PHE A 35 17.54 -6.54 -31.25
CA PHE A 35 18.38 -5.90 -30.22
C PHE A 35 17.59 -5.05 -29.22
N GLN A 36 16.55 -4.32 -29.68
CA GLN A 36 15.67 -3.58 -28.77
C GLN A 36 14.93 -4.53 -27.82
N TRP A 37 14.42 -5.65 -28.32
CA TRP A 37 13.75 -6.67 -27.51
C TRP A 37 14.71 -7.33 -26.51
N ILE A 38 15.93 -7.69 -26.93
CA ILE A 38 16.95 -8.25 -26.04
C ILE A 38 17.24 -7.28 -24.89
N ASN A 39 17.43 -5.99 -25.19
CA ASN A 39 17.66 -4.97 -24.18
C ASN A 39 16.46 -4.79 -23.23
N TYR A 40 15.25 -4.85 -23.77
CA TYR A 40 14.03 -4.81 -22.97
C TYR A 40 13.94 -6.01 -22.01
N PHE A 41 14.16 -7.23 -22.52
CA PHE A 41 14.13 -8.45 -21.71
C PHE A 41 15.22 -8.45 -20.64
N TYR A 42 16.43 -7.97 -20.97
CA TYR A 42 17.50 -7.83 -20.00
C TYR A 42 17.11 -6.90 -18.85
N ARG A 43 16.56 -5.72 -19.15
CA ARG A 43 16.07 -4.77 -18.12
C ARG A 43 14.95 -5.38 -17.28
N LYS A 44 14.00 -6.06 -17.91
CA LYS A 44 12.90 -6.71 -17.19
C LYS A 44 13.37 -7.83 -16.27
N ASN A 45 14.35 -8.61 -16.71
CA ASN A 45 14.94 -9.66 -15.90
C ASN A 45 15.63 -9.07 -14.67
N LEU A 46 16.40 -7.99 -14.84
CA LEU A 46 17.04 -7.28 -13.72
C LEU A 46 16.02 -6.72 -12.70
N GLU A 47 14.91 -6.15 -13.17
CA GLU A 47 13.81 -5.71 -12.30
C GLU A 47 13.18 -6.88 -11.52
N GLN A 48 12.99 -8.03 -12.18
CA GLN A 48 12.47 -9.24 -11.55
C GLN A 48 13.44 -9.79 -10.49
N GLU A 49 14.74 -9.84 -10.76
CA GLU A 49 15.73 -10.25 -9.77
C GLU A 49 15.72 -9.34 -8.53
N ASN A 50 15.60 -8.02 -8.74
CA ASN A 50 15.53 -7.07 -7.64
C ASN A 50 14.27 -7.24 -6.78
N THR A 51 13.12 -7.50 -7.41
CA THR A 51 11.88 -7.80 -6.67
C THR A 51 11.97 -9.13 -5.92
N ILE A 52 12.56 -10.17 -6.53
CA ILE A 52 12.82 -11.45 -5.86
C ILE A 52 13.72 -11.25 -4.64
N LYS A 53 14.82 -10.51 -4.76
CA LYS A 53 15.71 -10.19 -3.63
C LYS A 53 14.98 -9.45 -2.52
N LYS A 54 14.12 -8.48 -2.86
CA LYS A 54 13.31 -7.76 -1.88
C LYS A 54 12.33 -8.69 -1.15
N LEU A 55 11.64 -9.56 -1.89
CA LEU A 55 10.74 -10.54 -1.31
C LEU A 55 11.48 -11.54 -0.42
N GLN A 56 12.65 -12.01 -0.83
CA GLN A 56 13.49 -12.88 0.01
C GLN A 56 13.90 -12.20 1.31
N LEU A 57 14.23 -10.91 1.27
CA LEU A 57 14.53 -10.10 2.44
C LEU A 57 13.30 -9.94 3.33
N GLU A 58 12.14 -9.60 2.78
CA GLU A 58 10.87 -9.53 3.54
C GLU A 58 10.52 -10.89 4.20
N LEU A 59 10.73 -12.00 3.48
CA LEU A 59 10.48 -13.36 3.97
C LEU A 59 11.51 -13.81 5.02
N SER A 60 12.70 -13.21 5.02
CA SER A 60 13.72 -13.45 6.06
C SER A 60 13.35 -12.82 7.41
N TYR A 61 12.53 -11.76 7.42
CA TYR A 61 12.01 -11.17 8.66
C TYR A 61 10.79 -11.90 9.22
N VAL A 62 10.20 -12.83 8.46
CA VAL A 62 9.11 -13.65 8.97
C VAL A 62 9.71 -14.77 9.82
N PRO A 63 9.38 -14.84 11.12
CA PRO A 63 9.91 -15.88 11.99
C PRO A 63 9.48 -17.24 11.47
N LYS A 64 10.46 -18.13 11.24
CA LYS A 64 10.22 -19.45 10.64
C LYS A 64 10.06 -20.54 11.70
N THR A 65 10.59 -20.29 12.89
CA THR A 65 10.55 -21.25 14.00
C THR A 65 9.55 -20.81 15.06
N ARG A 66 8.96 -21.79 15.74
CA ARG A 66 8.00 -21.53 16.82
C ARG A 66 8.69 -20.80 17.99
N GLU A 67 9.99 -21.04 18.16
CA GLU A 67 10.85 -20.43 19.16
C GLU A 67 11.10 -18.95 18.88
N GLU A 68 11.30 -18.55 17.62
CA GLU A 68 11.38 -17.15 17.23
C GLU A 68 10.07 -16.41 17.46
N ILE A 69 8.93 -17.02 17.11
CA ILE A 69 7.60 -16.45 17.40
C ILE A 69 7.45 -16.25 18.90
N ARG A 70 7.85 -17.23 19.71
CA ARG A 70 7.80 -17.15 21.17
C ARG A 70 8.69 -16.03 21.71
N ARG A 71 9.94 -15.90 21.23
CA ARG A 71 10.82 -14.78 21.60
C ARG A 71 10.25 -13.43 21.20
N ILE A 72 9.67 -13.30 20.01
CA ILE A 72 9.06 -12.02 19.57
C ILE A 72 7.86 -11.67 20.45
N ILE A 73 7.03 -12.65 20.81
CA ILE A 73 5.91 -12.44 21.74
C ILE A 73 6.46 -12.05 23.12
N ASP A 74 7.43 -12.78 23.64
CA ASP A 74 8.03 -12.52 24.94
C ASP A 74 8.73 -11.15 24.96
N ASP A 75 9.38 -10.72 23.88
CA ASP A 75 10.01 -9.40 23.71
C ASP A 75 8.97 -8.28 23.58
N TYR A 76 7.90 -8.50 22.78
CA TYR A 76 6.85 -7.50 22.54
C TYR A 76 5.96 -7.28 23.77
N TYR A 77 5.71 -8.34 24.53
CA TYR A 77 5.01 -8.29 25.82
C TYR A 77 5.98 -8.12 27.01
N SER A 78 7.29 -8.05 26.78
CA SER A 78 8.23 -7.65 27.83
C SER A 78 7.91 -6.21 28.21
N PHE A 79 7.41 -6.04 29.44
CA PHE A 79 7.15 -4.74 30.02
C PHE A 79 8.43 -3.88 30.13
N GLU A 80 9.60 -4.47 29.92
CA GLU A 80 10.90 -3.86 30.16
C GLU A 80 11.16 -2.63 29.27
N GLY A 81 10.76 -2.67 27.99
CA GLY A 81 10.88 -1.53 27.08
C GLY A 81 9.89 -0.39 27.36
N ILE A 82 8.75 -0.69 28.00
CA ILE A 82 7.78 0.32 28.45
C ILE A 82 8.25 0.90 29.79
N MET A 83 8.69 0.05 30.72
CA MET A 83 9.22 0.42 32.03
C MET A 83 10.52 1.22 31.92
N GLY A 84 11.36 0.95 30.92
CA GLY A 84 12.54 1.77 30.63
C GLY A 84 12.17 3.18 30.19
N ARG A 85 11.21 3.31 29.26
CA ARG A 85 10.70 4.62 28.82
C ARG A 85 9.96 5.38 29.93
N MET A 86 9.26 4.66 30.79
CA MET A 86 8.59 5.23 31.96
C MET A 86 9.61 5.80 32.95
N ARG A 87 10.70 5.07 33.24
CA ARG A 87 11.81 5.58 34.04
C ARG A 87 12.50 6.80 33.42
N GLU A 88 12.72 6.80 32.10
CA GLU A 88 13.27 7.99 31.42
C GLU A 88 12.35 9.21 31.51
N LEU A 89 11.03 9.00 31.41
CA LEU A 89 10.02 10.05 31.57
C LEU A 89 10.01 10.59 32.99
N ASP A 90 10.00 9.73 34.00
CA ASP A 90 10.09 10.12 35.41
C ASP A 90 11.33 10.98 35.66
N HIS A 91 12.47 10.56 35.12
CA HIS A 91 13.72 11.32 35.28
C HIS A 91 13.69 12.69 34.58
N LYS A 92 12.98 12.81 33.45
CA LYS A 92 12.75 14.10 32.79
C LYS A 92 11.80 14.99 33.59
N VAL A 93 10.76 14.41 34.20
CA VAL A 93 9.83 15.13 35.09
C VAL A 93 10.56 15.68 36.30
N ASP A 94 11.41 14.87 36.95
CA ASP A 94 12.23 15.31 38.08
C ASP A 94 13.18 16.46 37.69
N LYS A 95 13.83 16.36 36.53
CA LYS A 95 14.66 17.45 36.01
C LYS A 95 13.86 18.73 35.79
N LEU A 96 12.65 18.62 35.26
CA LEU A 96 11.79 19.79 35.03
C LEU A 96 11.30 20.39 36.36
N ALA A 97 10.95 19.57 37.34
CA ALA A 97 10.56 20.03 38.68
C ALA A 97 11.71 20.77 39.37
N ASN A 98 12.93 20.24 39.28
CA ASN A 98 14.13 20.90 39.81
C ASN A 98 14.44 22.22 39.09
N LEU A 99 14.26 22.27 37.77
CA LEU A 99 14.41 23.51 37.00
C LEU A 99 13.34 24.54 37.38
N GLN A 100 12.09 24.13 37.60
CA GLN A 100 11.03 25.01 38.07
C GLN A 100 11.36 25.61 39.45
N HIS A 101 11.83 24.80 40.41
CA HIS A 101 12.29 25.30 41.70
C HIS A 101 13.49 26.26 41.58
N THR A 102 14.39 26.01 40.63
CA THR A 102 15.53 26.91 40.36
C THR A 102 15.04 28.25 39.79
N VAL A 103 14.08 28.22 38.86
CA VAL A 103 13.48 29.44 38.30
C VAL A 103 12.70 30.22 39.38
N GLU A 104 12.02 29.54 40.28
CA GLU A 104 11.24 30.17 41.35
C GLU A 104 12.14 30.82 42.41
N SER A 105 13.24 30.17 42.79
CA SER A 105 14.26 30.75 43.67
C SER A 105 15.00 31.93 43.03
N LEU A 106 15.27 31.87 41.71
CA LEU A 106 15.83 33.00 40.96
C LEU A 106 14.85 34.19 40.86
N LYS A 107 13.55 33.94 40.74
CA LYS A 107 12.52 35.00 40.76
C LYS A 107 12.45 35.70 42.12
N LEU A 108 12.61 34.96 43.22
CA LEU A 108 12.67 35.52 44.56
C LEU A 108 13.94 36.37 44.78
N GLN A 109 15.09 36.00 44.20
CA GLN A 109 16.30 36.84 44.23
C GLN A 109 16.22 38.06 43.30
N GLN A 110 15.53 37.98 42.16
CA GLN A 110 15.37 39.12 41.24
C GLN A 110 14.39 40.19 41.74
N GLN A 111 13.46 39.87 42.64
CA GLN A 111 12.62 40.89 43.28
C GLN A 111 13.39 41.80 44.25
N SER A 112 14.59 41.39 44.69
CA SER A 112 15.50 42.23 45.50
C SER A 112 16.55 43.01 44.70
N ALA A 113 16.58 42.89 43.36
CA ALA A 113 17.53 43.59 42.50
C ALA A 113 16.80 44.34 41.38
N GLN A 114 16.11 45.43 41.76
CA GLN A 114 15.71 46.45 40.79
C GLN A 114 16.93 47.28 40.37
N HIS A 115 16.98 47.57 39.07
CA HIS A 115 17.96 48.36 38.32
C HIS A 115 19.28 47.66 37.96
N ILE A 116 19.40 47.23 36.69
CA ILE A 116 20.33 47.80 35.69
C ILE A 116 20.00 47.17 34.32
N HIS A 117 19.85 48.04 33.31
CA HIS A 117 19.65 47.70 31.89
C HIS A 117 20.74 46.78 31.33
N ARG A 118 20.36 45.88 30.42
CA ARG A 118 21.15 45.57 29.21
C ARG A 118 20.30 44.91 28.14
N GLU A 119 20.21 45.59 27.00
CA GLU A 119 19.61 45.12 25.77
C GLU A 119 20.44 43.96 25.20
N ALA A 120 19.80 42.84 24.89
CA ALA A 120 20.40 41.73 24.16
C ALA A 120 20.11 41.89 22.65
N PRO A 121 21.10 41.67 21.76
CA PRO A 121 20.94 41.81 20.31
C PRO A 121 19.94 40.80 19.72
N LYS A 122 18.92 41.32 19.02
CA LYS A 122 17.89 40.55 18.30
C LYS A 122 18.32 40.29 16.85
N GLU A 123 19.26 39.39 16.61
CA GLU A 123 19.64 38.98 15.24
C GLU A 123 19.80 37.45 15.13
N ALA A 124 18.69 36.70 15.23
CA ALA A 124 18.73 35.25 14.94
C ALA A 124 17.39 34.60 14.52
N TYR A 125 16.27 35.34 14.40
CA TYR A 125 14.93 34.71 14.26
C TYR A 125 14.34 34.67 12.83
N SER A 126 15.02 35.18 11.80
CA SER A 126 14.47 35.16 10.43
C SER A 126 14.46 33.76 9.80
N GLY A 127 15.46 32.91 10.10
CA GLY A 127 15.54 31.55 9.54
C GLY A 127 14.55 30.55 10.14
N LEU A 128 14.14 30.73 11.40
CA LEU A 128 13.22 29.80 12.08
C LEU A 128 11.80 29.86 11.51
N SER A 129 11.30 31.05 11.20
CA SER A 129 9.95 31.23 10.63
C SER A 129 9.80 30.57 9.24
N GLU A 130 10.87 30.51 8.46
CA GLU A 130 10.86 29.87 7.14
C GLU A 130 10.89 28.35 7.24
N ILE A 131 11.59 27.81 8.25
CA ILE A 131 11.62 26.37 8.56
C ILE A 131 10.25 25.91 9.08
N GLU A 132 9.59 26.68 9.96
CA GLU A 132 8.24 26.39 10.45
C GLU A 132 7.22 26.32 9.31
N LYS A 133 7.23 27.31 8.40
CA LYS A 133 6.36 27.31 7.21
C LYS A 133 6.62 26.13 6.27
N ARG A 134 7.85 25.63 6.21
CA ARG A 134 8.21 24.43 5.43
C ARG A 134 7.71 23.16 6.11
N LEU A 135 7.79 23.08 7.44
CA LEU A 135 7.31 21.96 8.22
C LEU A 135 5.79 21.81 8.08
N GLU A 136 5.06 22.91 8.20
CA GLU A 136 3.59 22.94 8.11
C GLU A 136 3.11 22.48 6.71
N LYS A 137 3.78 22.90 5.64
CA LYS A 137 3.49 22.43 4.27
C LYS A 137 3.76 20.94 4.09
N LEU A 138 4.76 20.38 4.76
CA LEU A 138 5.08 18.95 4.70
C LEU A 138 4.09 18.10 5.52
N GLU A 139 3.64 18.60 6.67
CA GLU A 139 2.61 17.95 7.48
C GLU A 139 1.26 17.90 6.76
N GLN A 140 0.83 19.01 6.14
CA GLN A 140 -0.40 19.05 5.33
C GLN A 140 -0.35 18.03 4.15
N LYS A 141 0.82 17.87 3.51
CA LYS A 141 1.00 16.86 2.44
C LYS A 141 0.94 15.43 2.98
N LYS A 142 1.52 15.15 4.16
CA LYS A 142 1.46 13.82 4.78
C LYS A 142 0.03 13.41 5.15
N LEU A 143 -0.76 14.34 5.69
CA LEU A 143 -2.16 14.08 6.03
C LEU A 143 -3.00 13.74 4.78
N SER A 144 -2.84 14.50 3.69
CA SER A 144 -3.56 14.24 2.43
C SER A 144 -3.21 12.88 1.80
N ILE A 145 -1.95 12.46 1.87
CA ILE A 145 -1.52 11.15 1.36
C ILE A 145 -2.09 10.01 2.22
N LYS A 146 -2.00 10.16 3.56
CA LYS A 146 -2.56 9.17 4.50
C LYS A 146 -4.06 9.00 4.29
N GLU A 147 -4.80 10.09 4.12
CA GLU A 147 -6.24 10.05 3.82
C GLU A 147 -6.56 9.37 2.48
N LYS A 148 -5.80 9.66 1.42
CA LYS A 148 -5.99 9.02 0.11
C LYS A 148 -5.70 7.51 0.18
N ILE A 149 -4.67 7.10 0.91
CA ILE A 149 -4.35 5.68 1.13
C ILE A 149 -5.44 5.03 1.98
N MET A 150 -5.88 5.66 3.07
CA MET A 150 -6.94 5.14 3.94
C MET A 150 -8.26 4.97 3.18
N LYS A 151 -8.63 5.94 2.33
CA LYS A 151 -9.82 5.86 1.46
C LYS A 151 -9.72 4.74 0.43
N ARG A 152 -8.54 4.50 -0.16
CA ARG A 152 -8.33 3.38 -1.10
C ARG A 152 -8.36 2.04 -0.39
N LEU A 153 -7.72 1.94 0.78
CA LEU A 153 -7.67 0.70 1.57
C LEU A 153 -9.07 0.31 2.06
N THR A 154 -9.83 1.27 2.61
CA THR A 154 -11.21 1.03 3.08
C THR A 154 -12.18 0.74 1.93
N ARG A 155 -12.00 1.36 0.76
CA ARG A 155 -12.79 1.04 -0.43
C ARG A 155 -12.49 -0.38 -0.93
N ASN A 156 -11.22 -0.77 -0.94
CA ASN A 156 -10.81 -2.11 -1.40
C ASN A 156 -11.22 -3.20 -0.39
N SER A 157 -11.12 -2.91 0.92
CA SER A 157 -11.59 -3.85 1.95
C SER A 157 -13.10 -4.06 1.88
N LYS A 158 -13.90 -3.01 1.62
CA LYS A 158 -15.36 -3.14 1.42
C LYS A 158 -15.69 -4.14 0.31
N GLU A 159 -15.06 -3.99 -0.85
CA GLU A 159 -15.30 -4.85 -2.01
C GLU A 159 -14.82 -6.28 -1.77
N TYR A 160 -13.68 -6.43 -1.09
CA TYR A 160 -13.17 -7.73 -0.67
C TYR A 160 -14.16 -8.46 0.24
N VAL A 161 -14.66 -7.80 1.29
CA VAL A 161 -15.63 -8.43 2.22
C VAL A 161 -16.91 -8.83 1.49
N LYS A 162 -17.41 -7.99 0.57
CA LYS A 162 -18.56 -8.38 -0.28
C LYS A 162 -18.28 -9.63 -1.10
N SER A 163 -17.12 -9.68 -1.77
CA SER A 163 -16.74 -10.82 -2.62
C SER A 163 -16.64 -12.12 -1.80
N VAL A 164 -16.13 -12.05 -0.57
CA VAL A 164 -16.06 -13.16 0.37
C VAL A 164 -17.46 -13.61 0.82
N MET A 165 -18.33 -12.68 1.20
CA MET A 165 -19.72 -12.99 1.57
C MET A 165 -20.48 -13.68 0.43
N ILE A 166 -20.36 -13.16 -0.79
CA ILE A 166 -20.95 -13.77 -2.00
C ILE A 166 -20.37 -15.17 -2.23
N SER A 167 -19.06 -15.35 -2.05
CA SER A 167 -18.39 -16.64 -2.21
C SER A 167 -18.90 -17.68 -1.21
N TYR A 168 -19.14 -17.30 0.05
CA TYR A 168 -19.74 -18.20 1.04
C TYR A 168 -21.19 -18.56 0.70
N ILE A 169 -22.00 -17.59 0.27
CA ILE A 169 -23.39 -17.85 -0.16
C ILE A 169 -23.40 -18.84 -1.34
N LYS A 170 -22.50 -18.67 -2.32
CA LYS A 170 -22.34 -19.58 -3.46
C LYS A 170 -21.85 -20.96 -3.04
N LYS A 171 -20.87 -21.04 -2.12
CA LYS A 171 -20.28 -22.29 -1.64
C LYS A 171 -21.25 -23.16 -0.85
N TYR A 172 -22.00 -22.56 0.08
CA TYR A 172 -22.92 -23.30 0.95
C TYR A 172 -24.32 -23.48 0.35
N GLY A 173 -24.64 -22.78 -0.73
CA GLY A 173 -25.91 -22.86 -1.45
C GLY A 173 -27.07 -22.19 -0.71
N LYS A 174 -27.26 -22.48 0.58
CA LYS A 174 -28.22 -21.84 1.49
C LYS A 174 -27.55 -21.57 2.83
N ILE A 175 -27.44 -20.29 3.21
CA ILE A 175 -26.85 -19.88 4.49
C ILE A 175 -27.73 -18.85 5.20
N SER A 176 -27.86 -18.95 6.52
CA SER A 176 -28.60 -17.95 7.31
C SER A 176 -27.77 -16.67 7.51
N ALA A 177 -28.45 -15.54 7.70
CA ALA A 177 -27.79 -14.28 8.06
C ALA A 177 -26.92 -14.40 9.31
N LEU A 178 -27.36 -15.20 10.28
CA LEU A 178 -26.68 -15.41 11.55
C LEU A 178 -25.38 -16.20 11.38
N GLN A 179 -25.43 -17.32 10.66
CA GLN A 179 -24.24 -18.13 10.36
C GLN A 179 -23.22 -17.34 9.54
N LEU A 180 -23.67 -16.57 8.55
CA LEU A 180 -22.78 -15.74 7.74
C LEU A 180 -22.11 -14.65 8.59
N LYS A 181 -22.83 -14.09 9.58
CA LYS A 181 -22.27 -13.15 10.56
C LYS A 181 -21.21 -13.82 11.43
N GLU A 182 -21.51 -14.99 11.99
CA GLU A 182 -20.58 -15.74 12.84
C GLU A 182 -19.24 -15.96 12.12
N ILE A 183 -19.30 -16.45 10.88
CA ILE A 183 -18.09 -16.67 10.07
C ILE A 183 -17.37 -15.35 9.75
N VAL A 184 -18.06 -14.36 9.19
CA VAL A 184 -17.39 -13.17 8.62
C VAL A 184 -16.96 -12.17 9.71
N VAL A 185 -17.75 -12.03 10.77
CA VAL A 185 -17.55 -11.03 11.84
C VAL A 185 -16.88 -11.65 13.05
N ASP A 186 -17.42 -12.75 13.57
CA ASP A 186 -17.02 -13.26 14.88
C ASP A 186 -15.79 -14.19 14.77
N GLU A 187 -15.66 -14.99 13.70
CA GLU A 187 -14.50 -15.84 13.45
C GLU A 187 -13.39 -15.09 12.69
N GLN A 188 -13.71 -14.57 11.50
CA GLN A 188 -12.71 -14.00 10.59
C GLN A 188 -12.41 -12.52 10.83
N HIS A 189 -13.23 -11.81 11.61
CA HIS A 189 -13.05 -10.40 11.94
C HIS A 189 -12.87 -9.48 10.71
N PHE A 190 -13.49 -9.84 9.57
CA PHE A 190 -13.32 -9.09 8.32
C PHE A 190 -13.97 -7.71 8.35
N CYS A 191 -15.05 -7.53 9.13
CA CYS A 191 -15.71 -6.25 9.30
C CYS A 191 -16.46 -6.17 10.63
N SER A 192 -16.87 -4.96 11.04
CA SER A 192 -17.72 -4.78 12.22
C SER A 192 -19.14 -5.28 11.97
N LYS A 193 -19.87 -5.63 13.04
CA LYS A 193 -21.28 -6.04 12.97
C LYS A 193 -22.17 -5.04 12.23
N SER A 194 -21.94 -3.74 12.41
CA SER A 194 -22.68 -2.68 11.70
C SER A 194 -22.36 -2.64 10.20
N SER A 195 -21.08 -2.80 9.84
CA SER A 195 -20.63 -2.84 8.44
C SER A 195 -21.16 -4.07 7.73
N PHE A 196 -21.19 -5.22 8.42
CA PHE A 196 -21.74 -6.47 7.92
C PHE A 196 -23.18 -6.30 7.44
N TYR A 197 -24.08 -5.76 8.27
CA TYR A 197 -25.48 -5.60 7.87
C TYR A 197 -25.68 -4.60 6.73
N ARG A 198 -24.86 -3.54 6.65
CA ARG A 198 -24.88 -2.62 5.50
C ARG A 198 -24.45 -3.32 4.21
N LEU A 199 -23.36 -4.07 4.27
CA LEU A 199 -22.86 -4.85 3.14
C LEU A 199 -23.83 -5.93 2.70
N LEU A 200 -24.49 -6.58 3.66
CA LEU A 200 -25.47 -7.62 3.39
C LEU A 200 -26.68 -7.05 2.64
N ASN A 201 -27.18 -5.87 3.02
CA ASN A 201 -28.24 -5.18 2.28
C ASN A 201 -27.79 -4.82 0.85
N GLU A 202 -26.56 -4.31 0.68
CA GLU A 202 -26.02 -4.03 -0.66
C GLU A 202 -25.86 -5.30 -1.53
N ILE A 203 -25.71 -6.47 -0.90
CA ILE A 203 -25.67 -7.77 -1.60
C ILE A 203 -27.09 -8.26 -1.92
N GLU A 204 -28.09 -7.94 -1.10
CA GLU A 204 -29.51 -8.22 -1.41
C GLU A 204 -29.96 -7.52 -2.70
N ASP A 205 -29.43 -6.33 -2.97
CA ASP A 205 -29.70 -5.55 -4.18
C ASP A 205 -29.01 -6.14 -5.44
N LEU A 206 -28.10 -7.10 -5.29
CA LEU A 206 -27.45 -7.76 -6.44
C LEU A 206 -28.32 -8.88 -7.01
N ASP A 207 -28.45 -8.89 -8.34
CA ASP A 207 -29.31 -9.85 -9.04
C ASP A 207 -28.91 -11.32 -8.91
N ASP A 208 -27.71 -11.62 -8.41
CA ASP A 208 -27.17 -12.98 -8.27
C ASP A 208 -27.70 -13.75 -7.05
N ILE A 209 -28.24 -13.05 -6.04
CA ILE A 209 -28.57 -13.63 -4.74
C ILE A 209 -30.08 -13.47 -4.48
N GLY A 210 -30.72 -14.56 -4.06
CA GLY A 210 -32.11 -14.59 -3.63
C GLY A 210 -32.21 -14.67 -2.12
N VAL A 211 -33.21 -14.00 -1.55
CA VAL A 211 -33.53 -14.03 -0.12
C VAL A 211 -34.78 -14.86 0.10
N ILE A 212 -34.73 -15.83 1.00
CA ILE A 212 -35.89 -16.61 1.46
C ILE A 212 -36.08 -16.35 2.96
N LYS A 213 -37.25 -15.86 3.35
CA LYS A 213 -37.62 -15.74 4.76
C LYS A 213 -38.19 -17.07 5.25
N GLN A 214 -37.55 -17.69 6.23
CA GLN A 214 -38.02 -18.91 6.88
C GLN A 214 -38.28 -18.59 8.35
N GLY A 215 -39.54 -18.28 8.68
CA GLY A 215 -39.92 -17.79 10.01
C GLY A 215 -39.34 -16.40 10.29
N LYS A 216 -38.56 -16.26 11.36
CA LYS A 216 -37.91 -15.00 11.76
C LYS A 216 -36.55 -14.77 11.09
N GLU A 217 -36.02 -15.78 10.40
CA GLU A 217 -34.67 -15.73 9.83
C GLU A 217 -34.68 -15.53 8.31
N LYS A 218 -33.72 -14.73 7.84
CA LYS A 218 -33.41 -14.58 6.41
C LYS A 218 -32.34 -15.58 6.01
N HIS A 219 -32.61 -16.36 4.97
CA HIS A 219 -31.64 -17.21 4.30
C HIS A 219 -31.27 -16.63 2.94
N TYR A 220 -29.99 -16.68 2.61
CA TYR A 220 -29.44 -16.26 1.33
C TYR A 220 -29.11 -17.48 0.48
N ILE A 221 -29.54 -17.44 -0.78
CA ILE A 221 -29.37 -18.52 -1.75
C ILE A 221 -28.86 -17.93 -3.06
N SER A 222 -27.87 -18.59 -3.69
CA SER A 222 -27.46 -18.18 -5.04
C SER A 222 -28.55 -18.54 -6.06
N LYS A 223 -28.99 -17.57 -6.89
CA LYS A 223 -30.04 -17.82 -7.89
C LYS A 223 -29.60 -18.87 -8.93
N ASN A 224 -28.30 -18.97 -9.21
CA ASN A 224 -27.73 -19.95 -10.13
C ASN A 224 -27.88 -21.40 -9.63
N TYR A 225 -28.00 -21.62 -8.31
CA TYR A 225 -28.19 -22.96 -7.76
C TYR A 225 -29.59 -23.54 -8.04
N LYS A 226 -30.60 -22.69 -8.26
CA LYS A 226 -31.97 -23.15 -8.55
C LYS A 226 -32.14 -23.72 -9.96
N ARG A 227 -31.35 -23.27 -10.94
CA ARG A 227 -31.47 -23.75 -12.33
C ARG A 227 -31.02 -25.21 -12.50
N VAL A 228 -30.05 -25.66 -11.70
CA VAL A 228 -29.43 -26.99 -11.87
C VAL A 228 -30.24 -28.14 -11.25
N ARG A 229 -31.28 -27.85 -10.45
CA ARG A 229 -32.11 -28.89 -9.79
C ARG A 229 -33.52 -29.03 -10.39
N GLN A 230 -33.85 -28.27 -11.43
CA GLN A 230 -35.14 -28.34 -12.12
C GLN A 230 -35.04 -28.93 -13.54
N GLU A 231 -33.84 -29.36 -13.94
CA GLU A 231 -33.58 -30.26 -15.08
C GLU A 231 -33.22 -31.66 -14.53
#